data_AF-G0S841-F1
#
_entry.id   AF-G0S841-F1
#
_cell.length_a   1.000
_cell.length_b   1.000
_cell.length_c   1.000
_cell.angle_alpha   90.00
_cell.angle_beta   90.00
_cell.angle_gamma   90.00
#
_symmetry.space_group_name_H-M   'P 1'
#
loop_
_entity.id
_entity.type
_entity.pdbx_description
1 polymer ?
#
loop_
_entity_poly.entity_id
_entity_poly.type
_entity_poly.pdbx_seq_one_letter_code
_entity_poly.pdbx_strand_id
1 'polypeptide(L)'
;MQKGTPQILAFTGTAVHGGGSCQVSITYDNPPTATSKFKVIHSIQGGCPARNAAGNLGNDPNAINPDEYEFKIPTDLPSGNATLAWTWLNKIGLREFYMQCASIEIEGEGGSQAAFDALPDMFIANIPQGEGCKTEERKDILYPDPGNSVEKVEGPDKDFAPPICSKAPAHQATEAAIASPAVTGTVLAIRGRRAISRRS
;
A
#
# COMPACT_ATOMS: atom_id res chain seq x y z
N MET A 1 4.35 -11.41 12.60
CA MET A 1 3.48 -10.20 12.62
C MET A 1 2.17 -10.56 13.29
N GLN A 2 1.95 -10.01 14.48
CA GLN A 2 0.77 -10.33 15.29
C GLN A 2 -0.49 -9.66 14.72
N LYS A 3 -1.55 -10.46 14.52
CA LYS A 3 -2.88 -9.96 14.14
C LYS A 3 -3.40 -8.89 15.10
N GLY A 4 -4.09 -7.88 14.56
CA GLY A 4 -4.70 -6.77 15.30
C GLY A 4 -3.71 -5.78 15.92
N THR A 5 -2.41 -6.08 15.88
CA THR A 5 -1.37 -5.21 16.46
C THR A 5 -0.88 -4.21 15.41
N PRO A 6 -0.79 -2.92 15.75
CA PRO A 6 -0.14 -1.90 14.93
C PRO A 6 1.23 -2.33 14.37
N GLN A 7 1.41 -2.17 13.07
CA GLN A 7 2.68 -2.34 12.36
C GLN A 7 3.07 -1.01 11.71
N ILE A 8 4.35 -0.65 11.77
CA ILE A 8 4.86 0.58 11.18
C ILE A 8 5.34 0.32 9.76
N LEU A 9 4.86 1.15 8.83
CA LEU A 9 5.33 1.28 7.46
C LEU A 9 6.15 2.57 7.34
N ALA A 10 7.43 2.43 7.00
CA ALA A 10 8.38 3.52 6.88
C ALA A 10 9.25 3.36 5.63
N PHE A 11 9.76 4.49 5.12
CA PHE A 11 10.45 4.54 3.83
C PHE A 11 11.82 5.20 3.95
N THR A 12 12.74 4.78 3.08
CA THR A 12 14.02 5.47 2.84
C THR A 12 14.13 5.84 1.38
N GLY A 13 14.68 7.01 1.10
CA GLY A 13 14.83 7.56 -0.25
C GLY A 13 14.16 8.92 -0.39
N THR A 14 14.40 9.57 -1.53
CA THR A 14 14.03 10.98 -1.76
C THR A 14 12.98 11.16 -2.84
N ALA A 15 12.84 10.21 -3.75
CA ALA A 15 11.88 10.27 -4.85
C ALA A 15 10.48 9.94 -4.36
N VAL A 16 9.83 10.90 -3.68
CA VAL A 16 8.46 10.74 -3.14
C VAL A 16 7.40 11.32 -4.06
N HIS A 17 7.78 11.98 -5.16
CA HIS A 17 6.86 12.45 -6.21
C HIS A 17 5.65 13.26 -5.70
N GLY A 18 5.86 14.08 -4.67
CA GLY A 18 4.81 14.86 -4.03
C GLY A 18 3.75 14.03 -3.28
N GLY A 19 4.09 12.78 -2.96
CA GLY A 19 3.18 11.79 -2.39
C GLY A 19 2.39 11.04 -3.46
N GLY A 20 1.09 10.85 -3.21
CA GLY A 20 0.24 9.95 -3.95
C GLY A 20 -0.53 9.05 -3.00
N SER A 21 -0.96 7.89 -3.48
CA SER A 21 -1.75 6.94 -2.70
C SER A 21 -1.15 5.55 -2.73
N CYS A 22 -1.25 4.84 -1.61
CA CYS A 22 -0.64 3.53 -1.42
C CYS A 22 -1.65 2.49 -0.95
N GLN A 23 -1.37 1.23 -1.22
CA GLN A 23 -2.02 0.11 -0.54
C GLN A 23 -0.98 -0.78 0.14
N VAL A 24 -1.37 -1.36 1.26
CA VAL A 24 -0.74 -2.53 1.85
C VAL A 24 -1.65 -3.71 1.57
N SER A 25 -1.10 -4.70 0.88
CA SER A 25 -1.82 -5.90 0.48
C SER A 25 -1.05 -7.15 0.89
N ILE A 26 -1.73 -8.28 0.97
CA ILE A 26 -1.10 -9.56 1.32
C ILE A 26 -1.51 -10.67 0.34
N THR A 27 -0.67 -11.68 0.22
CA THR A 27 -1.01 -12.96 -0.41
C THR A 27 -0.37 -14.10 0.38
N TYR A 28 -1.03 -15.25 0.45
CA TYR A 28 -0.43 -16.45 1.04
C TYR A 28 0.44 -17.22 0.04
N ASP A 29 0.48 -16.79 -1.23
CA ASP A 29 1.46 -17.30 -2.20
C ASP A 29 2.87 -16.86 -1.79
N ASN A 30 3.74 -17.84 -1.52
CA ASN A 30 5.10 -17.59 -1.06
C ASN A 30 6.09 -18.58 -1.71
N PRO A 31 6.91 -18.15 -2.70
CA PRO A 31 6.97 -16.80 -3.27
C PRO A 31 5.76 -16.47 -4.17
N PRO A 32 5.38 -15.19 -4.31
CA PRO A 32 4.29 -14.78 -5.20
C PRO A 32 4.71 -14.86 -6.67
N THR A 33 3.72 -14.98 -7.54
CA THR A 33 3.85 -15.04 -9.00
C THR A 33 3.06 -13.91 -9.67
N ALA A 34 3.19 -13.75 -10.98
CA ALA A 34 2.42 -12.75 -11.74
C ALA A 34 0.90 -12.99 -11.71
N THR A 35 0.45 -14.19 -11.33
CA THR A 35 -0.97 -14.55 -11.20
C THR A 35 -1.46 -14.55 -9.76
N SER A 36 -0.56 -14.33 -8.79
CA SER A 36 -0.92 -14.29 -7.38
C SER A 36 -1.92 -13.18 -7.10
N LYS A 37 -2.91 -13.49 -6.27
CA LYS A 37 -3.91 -12.53 -5.84
C LYS A 37 -3.46 -11.89 -4.55
N PHE A 38 -3.21 -10.59 -4.63
CA PHE A 38 -2.93 -9.73 -3.49
C PHE A 38 -4.22 -9.10 -3.02
N LYS A 39 -4.46 -9.16 -1.72
CA LYS A 39 -5.67 -8.69 -1.06
C LYS A 39 -5.38 -7.50 -0.16
N VAL A 40 -6.14 -6.42 -0.30
CA VAL A 40 -5.92 -5.15 0.40
C VAL A 40 -6.26 -5.30 1.88
N ILE A 41 -5.34 -4.91 2.75
CA ILE A 41 -5.56 -4.84 4.20
C ILE A 41 -5.52 -3.41 4.75
N HIS A 42 -4.93 -2.47 4.00
CA HIS A 42 -4.91 -1.05 4.36
C HIS A 42 -4.70 -0.19 3.12
N SER A 43 -5.43 0.92 3.02
CA SER A 43 -5.27 1.92 1.96
C SER A 43 -4.91 3.28 2.56
N ILE A 44 -3.89 3.93 2.01
CA ILE A 44 -3.50 5.30 2.35
C ILE A 44 -3.82 6.18 1.14
N GLN A 45 -4.87 6.98 1.24
CA GLN A 45 -5.34 7.86 0.17
C GLN A 45 -4.80 9.26 0.39
N GLY A 46 -3.86 9.63 -0.47
CA GLY A 46 -3.15 10.90 -0.43
C GLY A 46 -1.98 10.90 0.53
N GLY A 47 -0.92 11.63 0.16
CA GLY A 47 0.23 11.85 1.03
C GLY A 47 1.09 10.63 1.33
N CYS A 48 0.99 9.53 0.60
CA CYS A 48 1.95 8.43 0.72
C CYS A 48 2.94 8.45 -0.46
N PRO A 49 4.26 8.28 -0.25
CA PRO A 49 4.94 7.97 1.03
C PRO A 49 5.30 9.22 1.87
N ALA A 50 5.00 10.45 1.43
CA ALA A 50 5.26 11.66 2.20
C ALA A 50 4.04 12.58 2.24
N ARG A 51 3.55 12.90 3.44
CA ARG A 51 2.23 13.53 3.67
C ARG A 51 2.16 14.94 3.12
N ASN A 52 3.23 15.71 3.28
CA ASN A 52 3.25 17.14 2.98
C ASN A 52 4.41 17.52 2.03
N ALA A 53 4.80 16.62 1.14
CA ALA A 53 5.86 16.89 0.18
C ALA A 53 5.30 17.61 -1.07
N ALA A 54 5.88 18.76 -1.43
CA ALA A 54 5.57 19.44 -2.69
C ALA A 54 6.26 18.78 -3.92
N GLY A 55 7.22 17.89 -3.67
CA GLY A 55 8.05 17.24 -4.68
C GLY A 55 8.95 16.19 -4.01
N ASN A 56 10.16 15.97 -4.53
CA ASN A 56 11.11 15.02 -3.95
C ASN A 56 11.82 15.61 -2.70
N LEU A 57 12.17 14.75 -1.75
CA LEU A 57 12.78 15.12 -0.47
C LEU A 57 14.31 15.15 -0.56
N GLY A 58 14.89 16.26 -0.99
CA GLY A 58 16.35 16.39 -1.07
C GLY A 58 17.02 15.38 -2.03
N ASN A 59 18.31 15.10 -1.83
CA ASN A 59 19.15 14.36 -2.80
C ASN A 59 19.89 13.14 -2.22
N ASP A 60 19.75 12.81 -0.92
CA ASP A 60 20.40 11.63 -0.34
C ASP A 60 19.49 10.39 -0.46
N PRO A 61 19.81 9.41 -1.32
CA PRO A 61 18.97 8.23 -1.52
C PRO A 61 18.83 7.34 -0.28
N ASN A 62 19.60 7.57 0.78
CA ASN A 62 19.48 6.86 2.06
C ASN A 62 18.77 7.69 3.14
N ALA A 63 18.27 8.88 2.81
CA ALA A 63 17.51 9.71 3.74
C ALA A 63 16.29 8.94 4.25
N ILE A 64 16.07 9.00 5.56
CA ILE A 64 14.87 8.47 6.19
C ILE A 64 13.73 9.43 5.89
N ASN A 65 12.63 8.93 5.35
CA ASN A 65 11.42 9.71 5.23
C ASN A 65 10.85 9.96 6.63
N PRO A 66 10.57 11.22 7.03
CA PRO A 66 10.07 11.52 8.37
C PRO A 66 8.64 10.99 8.62
N ASP A 67 7.88 10.71 7.56
CA ASP A 67 6.53 10.18 7.69
C ASP A 67 6.54 8.66 7.87
N GLU A 68 5.86 8.23 8.94
CA GLU A 68 5.51 6.83 9.19
C GLU A 68 3.99 6.63 9.05
N TYR A 69 3.60 5.43 8.67
CA TYR A 69 2.20 5.01 8.54
C TYR A 69 1.97 3.76 9.36
N GLU A 70 0.72 3.56 9.78
CA GLU A 70 0.35 2.38 10.56
C GLU A 70 -0.61 1.52 9.75
N PHE A 71 -0.40 0.20 9.78
CA PHE A 71 -1.38 -0.77 9.32
C PHE A 71 -1.49 -1.91 10.34
N LYS A 72 -2.54 -2.72 10.22
CA LYS A 72 -2.74 -3.91 11.04
C LYS A 72 -3.02 -5.10 10.14
N ILE A 73 -2.57 -6.28 10.54
CA ILE A 73 -3.07 -7.53 9.95
C ILE A 73 -4.47 -7.79 10.57
N PRO A 74 -5.55 -7.90 9.77
CA PRO A 74 -6.88 -8.17 10.30
C PRO A 74 -6.93 -9.47 11.13
N THR A 75 -7.72 -9.46 12.20
CA THR A 75 -7.76 -10.57 13.18
C THR A 75 -8.45 -11.83 12.67
N ASP A 76 -9.23 -11.69 11.62
CA ASP A 76 -10.00 -12.75 10.96
C ASP A 76 -9.25 -13.43 9.80
N LEU A 77 -8.00 -13.06 9.55
CA LEU A 77 -7.16 -13.73 8.55
C LEU A 77 -6.50 -15.01 9.10
N PRO A 78 -6.23 -16.01 8.26
CA PRO A 78 -5.44 -17.18 8.65
C PRO A 78 -4.04 -16.81 9.14
N SER A 79 -3.48 -17.60 10.04
CA SER A 79 -2.05 -17.52 10.40
C SER A 79 -1.19 -18.28 9.40
N GLY A 80 0.10 -17.94 9.32
CA GLY A 80 1.07 -18.63 8.47
C GLY A 80 1.94 -17.70 7.64
N ASN A 81 2.79 -18.30 6.81
CA ASN A 81 3.69 -17.57 5.90
C ASN A 81 2.89 -16.84 4.82
N ALA A 82 3.21 -15.58 4.60
CA ALA A 82 2.59 -14.74 3.59
C ALA A 82 3.61 -13.78 2.97
N THR A 83 3.21 -13.12 1.88
CA THR A 83 3.93 -12.00 1.29
C THR A 83 3.10 -10.74 1.44
N LEU A 84 3.69 -9.72 2.06
CA LEU A 84 3.16 -8.37 2.11
C LEU A 84 3.67 -7.58 0.91
N ALA A 85 2.80 -6.80 0.29
CA ALA A 85 3.13 -5.87 -0.77
C ALA A 85 2.73 -4.46 -0.36
N TRP A 86 3.68 -3.53 -0.41
CA TRP A 86 3.39 -2.11 -0.50
C TRP A 86 3.33 -1.73 -1.96
N THR A 87 2.25 -1.09 -2.38
CA THR A 87 2.11 -0.49 -3.72
C THR A 87 1.83 1.00 -3.63
N TRP A 88 2.27 1.73 -4.65
CA TRP A 88 2.15 3.18 -4.69
C TRP A 88 1.90 3.71 -6.10
N LEU A 89 0.90 4.59 -6.19
CA LEU A 89 0.57 5.40 -7.36
C LEU A 89 0.98 6.84 -7.06
N ASN A 90 1.98 7.32 -7.79
CA ASN A 90 2.61 8.61 -7.55
C ASN A 90 1.74 9.79 -8.01
N LYS A 91 1.74 10.86 -7.22
CA LYS A 91 1.00 12.09 -7.54
C LYS A 91 1.62 12.83 -8.72
N ILE A 92 2.93 13.07 -8.70
CA ILE A 92 3.63 13.93 -9.68
C ILE A 92 4.56 13.12 -10.59
N GLY A 93 4.62 13.48 -11.87
CA GLY A 93 5.55 12.89 -12.84
C GLY A 93 4.87 11.90 -13.79
N LEU A 94 5.64 10.93 -14.31
CA LEU A 94 5.08 9.89 -15.16
C LEU A 94 4.07 9.06 -14.37
N ARG A 95 3.08 8.49 -15.06
CA ARG A 95 2.08 7.63 -14.42
C ARG A 95 2.74 6.28 -14.17
N GLU A 96 3.14 6.03 -12.93
CA GLU A 96 3.94 4.87 -12.54
C GLU A 96 3.18 4.02 -11.52
N PHE A 97 3.65 2.78 -11.35
CA PHE A 97 3.16 1.85 -10.33
C PHE A 97 4.37 1.25 -9.63
N TYR A 98 4.55 1.59 -8.36
CA TYR A 98 5.64 1.05 -7.56
C TYR A 98 5.12 -0.11 -6.71
N MET A 99 5.96 -1.12 -6.51
CA MET A 99 5.66 -2.26 -5.67
C MET A 99 6.92 -2.75 -4.97
N GLN A 100 6.82 -2.95 -3.66
CA GLN A 100 7.85 -3.62 -2.86
C GLN A 100 7.22 -4.73 -2.03
N CYS A 101 7.80 -5.93 -2.10
CA CYS A 101 7.33 -7.10 -1.37
C CYS A 101 8.23 -7.42 -0.18
N ALA A 102 7.64 -7.97 0.88
CA ALA A 102 8.33 -8.55 2.02
C ALA A 102 7.70 -9.89 2.41
N SER A 103 8.53 -10.89 2.69
CA SER A 103 8.06 -12.13 3.31
C SER A 103 7.77 -11.88 4.78
N ILE A 104 6.59 -12.31 5.24
CA ILE A 104 6.11 -12.14 6.60
C ILE A 104 5.55 -13.48 7.12
N GLU A 105 5.49 -13.61 8.43
CA GLU A 105 4.74 -14.65 9.11
C GLU A 105 3.57 -13.98 9.85
N ILE A 106 2.35 -14.44 9.64
CA ILE A 106 1.15 -13.95 10.34
C ILE A 106 0.91 -14.83 11.56
N GLU A 107 0.85 -14.21 12.73
CA GLU A 107 0.74 -14.88 14.03
C GLU A 107 -0.59 -14.59 14.72
N GLY A 108 -1.01 -15.49 15.61
CA GLY A 108 -2.28 -15.45 16.34
C GLY A 108 -3.16 -16.66 16.05
N GLU A 109 -4.30 -16.77 16.73
CA GLU A 109 -5.27 -17.85 16.51
C GLU A 109 -6.41 -17.41 15.57
N GLY A 110 -7.21 -18.38 15.12
CA GLY A 110 -8.42 -18.14 14.33
C GLY A 110 -8.18 -17.61 12.91
N GLY A 111 -9.27 -17.12 12.33
CA GLY A 111 -9.35 -16.61 10.96
C GLY A 111 -9.72 -17.67 9.93
N SER A 112 -10.06 -17.23 8.72
CA SER A 112 -10.57 -18.13 7.67
C SER A 112 -10.15 -17.69 6.27
N GLN A 113 -10.03 -18.67 5.36
CA GLN A 113 -9.80 -18.38 3.94
C GLN A 113 -10.91 -17.49 3.37
N ALA A 114 -12.15 -17.67 3.82
CA ALA A 114 -13.28 -16.84 3.40
C ALA A 114 -13.10 -15.36 3.76
N ALA A 115 -12.51 -15.05 4.93
CA ALA A 115 -12.20 -13.67 5.30
C ALA A 115 -11.13 -13.05 4.40
N PHE A 116 -10.09 -13.82 4.04
CA PHE A 116 -9.09 -13.38 3.06
C PHE A 116 -9.70 -13.17 1.67
N ASP A 117 -10.53 -14.10 1.21
CA ASP A 117 -11.16 -14.03 -0.12
C ASP A 117 -12.14 -12.86 -0.23
N ALA A 118 -12.77 -12.47 0.88
CA ALA A 118 -13.67 -11.33 0.98
C ALA A 118 -12.97 -9.97 0.95
N LEU A 119 -11.64 -9.93 1.15
CA LEU A 119 -10.89 -8.69 1.01
C LEU A 119 -10.86 -8.24 -0.47
N PRO A 120 -10.78 -6.92 -0.72
CA PRO A 120 -10.60 -6.40 -2.07
C PRO A 120 -9.33 -6.90 -2.73
N ASP A 121 -9.38 -7.10 -4.04
CA ASP A 121 -8.16 -7.26 -4.83
C ASP A 121 -7.36 -5.96 -4.83
N MET A 122 -6.03 -6.09 -4.74
CA MET A 122 -5.12 -4.95 -4.85
C MET A 122 -5.33 -4.21 -6.16
N PHE A 123 -5.46 -2.89 -6.08
CA PHE A 123 -5.67 -2.08 -7.26
C PHE A 123 -4.37 -1.95 -8.07
N ILE A 124 -4.48 -2.15 -9.39
CA ILE A 124 -3.37 -2.05 -10.33
C ILE A 124 -3.75 -1.04 -11.41
N ALA A 125 -2.87 -0.07 -11.67
CA ALA A 125 -3.04 0.92 -12.73
C ALA A 125 -1.67 1.29 -13.31
N ASN A 126 -1.68 2.06 -14.40
CA ASN A 126 -0.49 2.60 -15.07
C ASN A 126 0.47 1.57 -15.69
N ILE A 127 0.18 0.27 -15.54
CA ILE A 127 0.92 -0.83 -16.16
C ILE A 127 -0.03 -1.74 -16.96
N PRO A 128 0.47 -2.57 -17.89
CA PRO A 128 -0.38 -3.44 -18.72
C PRO A 128 -1.34 -4.35 -17.93
N GLN A 129 -0.91 -4.82 -16.75
CA GLN A 129 -1.70 -5.66 -15.86
C GLN A 129 -2.86 -4.92 -15.17
N GLY A 130 -2.89 -3.58 -15.21
CA GLY A 130 -3.96 -2.77 -14.62
C GLY A 130 -5.23 -2.72 -15.45
N GLU A 131 -5.42 -3.64 -16.41
CA GLU A 131 -6.61 -3.77 -17.25
C GLU A 131 -7.08 -2.47 -17.94
N GLY A 132 -6.14 -1.56 -18.23
CA GLY A 132 -6.43 -0.26 -18.85
C GLY A 132 -6.82 0.85 -17.87
N CYS A 133 -6.74 0.61 -16.56
CA CYS A 133 -6.84 1.66 -15.55
C CYS A 133 -5.60 2.58 -15.57
N LYS A 134 -5.87 3.88 -15.51
CA LYS A 134 -4.87 4.94 -15.45
C LYS A 134 -5.19 5.93 -14.34
N THR A 135 -4.15 6.56 -13.85
CA THR A 135 -4.23 7.67 -12.91
C THR A 135 -3.98 8.99 -13.64
N GLU A 136 -4.57 10.07 -13.12
CA GLU A 136 -4.29 11.42 -13.58
C GLU A 136 -3.08 11.99 -12.83
N GLU A 137 -2.28 12.82 -13.51
CA GLU A 137 -1.18 13.53 -12.85
C GLU A 137 -1.73 14.60 -11.90
N ARG A 138 -1.00 14.83 -10.79
CA ARG A 138 -1.33 15.75 -9.70
C ARG A 138 -2.54 15.35 -8.85
N LYS A 139 -3.09 14.15 -9.05
CA LYS A 139 -4.17 13.61 -8.22
C LYS A 139 -3.66 12.58 -7.21
N ASP A 140 -4.21 12.66 -6.01
CA ASP A 140 -4.18 11.61 -5.01
C ASP A 140 -5.33 10.63 -5.31
N ILE A 141 -5.06 9.34 -5.45
CA ILE A 141 -6.05 8.38 -5.93
C ILE A 141 -6.99 7.94 -4.81
N LEU A 142 -8.29 8.05 -5.08
CA LEU A 142 -9.32 7.34 -4.33
C LEU A 142 -9.46 5.96 -4.95
N TYR A 143 -9.10 4.93 -4.18
CA TYR A 143 -9.22 3.55 -4.66
C TYR A 143 -10.70 3.20 -4.82
N PRO A 144 -11.10 2.54 -5.93
CA PRO A 144 -12.48 2.11 -6.10
C PRO A 144 -12.95 1.17 -4.99
N ASP A 145 -12.05 0.30 -4.52
CA ASP A 145 -12.29 -0.61 -3.41
C ASP A 145 -11.11 -0.52 -2.42
N PRO A 146 -11.16 0.43 -1.46
CA PRO A 146 -10.06 0.67 -0.54
C PRO A 146 -10.00 -0.33 0.62
N GLY A 147 -11.01 -1.20 0.76
CA GLY A 147 -11.21 -2.08 1.91
C GLY A 147 -11.66 -1.34 3.17
N ASN A 148 -11.66 -2.07 4.29
CA ASN A 148 -12.23 -1.60 5.57
C ASN A 148 -11.27 -0.73 6.40
N SER A 149 -10.01 -0.61 6.01
CA SER A 149 -8.98 0.13 6.75
C SER A 149 -8.38 1.19 5.85
N VAL A 150 -8.77 2.45 6.07
CA VAL A 150 -8.43 3.57 5.19
C VAL A 150 -7.89 4.75 6.00
N GLU A 151 -6.66 5.17 5.71
CA GLU A 151 -6.14 6.48 6.10
C GLU A 151 -6.33 7.44 4.92
N LYS A 152 -7.16 8.47 5.07
CA LYS A 152 -7.27 9.55 4.08
C LYS A 152 -6.58 10.79 4.62
N VAL A 153 -5.47 11.18 4.00
CA VAL A 153 -4.68 12.33 4.45
C VAL A 153 -5.25 13.59 3.82
N GLU A 154 -6.02 14.37 4.59
CA GLU A 154 -6.60 15.65 4.18
C GLU A 154 -5.60 16.81 4.31
N GLY A 155 -5.81 17.90 3.57
CA GLY A 155 -4.96 19.09 3.62
C GLY A 155 -5.14 20.02 2.42
N PRO A 156 -4.63 21.27 2.47
CA PRO A 156 -4.81 22.25 1.41
C PRO A 156 -4.18 21.83 0.07
N ASP A 157 -3.13 21.01 0.12
CA ASP A 157 -2.43 20.53 -1.08
C ASP A 157 -3.01 19.20 -1.61
N LYS A 158 -4.14 18.73 -1.08
CA LYS A 158 -4.77 17.45 -1.47
C LYS A 158 -5.79 17.66 -2.57
N ASP A 159 -5.66 16.84 -3.60
CA ASP A 159 -6.56 16.88 -4.75
C ASP A 159 -6.85 15.45 -5.17
N PHE A 160 -8.06 14.99 -4.84
CA PHE A 160 -8.42 13.59 -4.96
C PHE A 160 -9.17 13.31 -6.26
N ALA A 161 -8.87 12.17 -6.90
CA ALA A 161 -9.64 11.68 -8.04
C ALA A 161 -9.75 10.15 -8.03
N PRO A 162 -10.85 9.58 -8.53
CA PRO A 162 -10.89 8.15 -8.86
C PRO A 162 -9.96 7.86 -10.04
N PRO A 163 -9.54 6.60 -10.24
CA PRO A 163 -8.84 6.21 -11.46
C PRO A 163 -9.76 6.25 -12.68
N ILE A 164 -9.18 6.43 -13.86
CA ILE A 164 -9.87 6.32 -15.14
C ILE A 164 -9.65 4.92 -15.67
N CYS A 165 -10.69 4.09 -15.63
CA CYS A 165 -10.66 2.71 -16.11
C CYS A 165 -11.52 2.55 -17.36
N SER A 166 -11.00 1.83 -18.36
CA SER A 166 -11.72 1.50 -19.61
C SER A 166 -12.94 0.59 -19.38
N LYS A 167 -13.03 -0.05 -18.21
CA LYS A 167 -14.20 -0.78 -17.71
C LYS A 167 -14.53 -0.25 -16.32
N ALA A 168 -15.82 -0.08 -16.02
CA ALA A 168 -16.24 0.30 -14.67
C ALA A 168 -15.81 -0.79 -13.67
N PRO A 169 -15.23 -0.43 -12.51
CA PRO A 169 -14.83 -1.42 -11.51
C PRO A 169 -16.08 -2.15 -10.99
N ALA A 170 -15.99 -3.48 -10.94
CA ALA A 170 -17.03 -4.32 -10.36
C ALA A 170 -16.92 -4.28 -8.83
N HIS A 171 -17.73 -3.40 -8.21
CA HIS A 171 -18.21 -3.37 -6.81
C HIS A 171 -18.15 -1.98 -6.19
N GLN A 172 -19.30 -1.62 -5.61
CA GLN A 172 -19.63 -0.31 -5.07
C GLN A 172 -19.17 -0.20 -3.62
N ALA A 173 -18.47 0.88 -3.30
CA ALA A 173 -18.10 1.23 -1.93
C ALA A 173 -19.34 1.45 -1.05
N THR A 174 -19.37 0.82 0.12
CA THR A 174 -20.23 1.25 1.24
C THR A 174 -19.34 1.97 2.26
N GLU A 175 -19.78 3.17 2.62
CA GLU A 175 -19.11 4.11 3.52
C GLU A 175 -19.09 3.54 4.95
N ALA A 176 -17.91 3.39 5.56
CA ALA A 176 -17.79 2.98 6.96
C ALA A 176 -16.87 3.92 7.74
N ALA A 177 -17.39 4.36 8.89
CA ALA A 177 -16.92 5.48 9.69
C ALA A 177 -15.73 5.15 10.62
N ILE A 178 -15.06 6.24 10.99
CA ILE A 178 -13.79 6.38 11.70
C ILE A 178 -13.91 6.02 13.20
N ALA A 179 -12.95 5.29 13.75
CA ALA A 179 -12.59 5.39 15.16
C ALA A 179 -11.10 5.04 15.38
N SER A 180 -10.36 5.98 15.98
CA SER A 180 -8.94 5.88 16.30
C SER A 180 -8.76 5.67 17.81
N PRO A 181 -7.80 4.83 18.25
CA PRO A 181 -7.00 5.21 19.41
C PRO A 181 -5.50 4.98 19.21
N ALA A 182 -4.74 5.77 19.98
CA ALA A 182 -3.29 5.93 19.96
C ALA A 182 -2.48 4.65 20.22
N VAL A 183 -1.27 4.62 19.66
CA VAL A 183 -0.37 3.46 19.63
C VAL A 183 1.02 3.80 20.16
N THR A 184 1.57 2.85 20.91
CA THR A 184 3.00 2.60 21.08
C THR A 184 3.32 1.27 20.39
N GLY A 185 4.17 1.26 19.37
CA GLY A 185 4.46 0.06 18.57
C GLY A 185 5.86 0.06 17.92
N THR A 186 6.39 -1.13 17.71
CA THR A 186 7.78 -1.42 17.32
C THR A 186 8.01 -1.32 15.80
N VAL A 187 9.12 -0.71 15.38
CA VAL A 187 9.49 -0.44 13.97
C VAL A 187 10.12 -1.68 13.30
N LEU A 188 9.60 -2.08 12.14
CA LEU A 188 10.26 -3.03 11.22
C LEU A 188 10.68 -2.31 9.94
N ALA A 189 11.97 -2.04 9.79
CA ALA A 189 12.53 -1.45 8.57
C ALA A 189 12.78 -2.54 7.51
N ILE A 190 12.04 -2.51 6.40
CA ILE A 190 12.29 -3.39 5.24
C ILE A 190 13.49 -2.83 4.47
N ARG A 191 14.69 -3.36 4.75
CA ARG A 191 15.91 -3.02 3.99
C ARG A 191 16.00 -3.86 2.70
N GLY A 192 16.11 -3.20 1.56
CA GLY A 192 16.38 -3.84 0.27
C GLY A 192 17.73 -4.59 0.27
N ARG A 193 17.73 -5.85 -0.15
CA ARG A 193 18.97 -6.61 -0.35
C ARG A 193 19.65 -6.19 -1.66
N ARG A 194 20.93 -5.83 -1.56
CA ARG A 194 21.82 -5.54 -2.69
C ARG A 194 21.93 -6.76 -3.62
N ALA A 195 21.84 -6.51 -4.92
CA ALA A 195 22.21 -7.46 -5.95
C ALA A 195 23.72 -7.80 -5.85
N ILE A 196 24.04 -9.08 -5.78
CA ILE A 196 25.41 -9.58 -5.93
C ILE A 196 25.72 -9.56 -7.43
N SER A 197 26.60 -8.65 -7.85
CA SER A 197 27.24 -8.69 -9.16
C SER A 197 28.15 -9.93 -9.20
N ARG A 198 27.79 -10.92 -10.01
CA ARG A 198 28.76 -11.92 -10.48
C ARG A 198 29.50 -11.32 -11.67
N ARG A 199 30.79 -11.05 -11.49
CA ARG A 199 31.73 -10.91 -12.59
C ARG A 199 31.95 -12.31 -13.18
N SER A 200 31.80 -12.42 -14.49
CA SER A 200 32.47 -13.42 -15.31
C SER A 200 33.73 -12.79 -15.86
#